data_AF-X1H6I1-F1
#
_entry.id   AF-X1H6I1-F1
#
_cell.length_a   1.000
_cell.length_b   1.000
_cell.length_c   1.000
_cell.angle_alpha   90.00
_cell.angle_beta   90.00
_cell.angle_gamma   90.00
#
_symmetry.space_group_name_H-M   'P 1'
#
loop_
_entity.id
_entity.type
_entity.pdbx_description
1 polymer ?
#
loop_
_entity_poly.entity_id
_entity_poly.type
_entity_poly.pdbx_seq_one_letter_code
_entity_poly.pdbx_strand_id
1 'polypeptide(L)'
;MSFQIEKLNRFIATQPAFSDVPFGLVQGQPITPRKALDMLQRGEAVAEVSQAMAKAGLDPPEDWELVEAYYRMLAALPEPKPKIYVIGTEMTMEDALLHIQRKDAEGQDLLKSYRGLLVEMAR
;
A
#
# COMPACT_ATOMS: atom_id res chain seq x y z
N MET A 1 1.90 9.74 -0.89
CA MET A 1 2.76 10.21 -2.00
C MET A 1 4.10 9.46 -2.05
N SER A 2 4.88 9.37 -0.97
CA SER A 2 6.18 8.63 -0.96
C SER A 2 6.05 7.16 -1.41
N PHE A 3 5.03 6.46 -0.95
CA PHE A 3 4.84 5.03 -1.22
C PHE A 3 4.64 4.68 -2.70
N GLN A 4 3.94 5.52 -3.48
CA GLN A 4 3.73 5.27 -4.92
C GLN A 4 5.00 5.54 -5.73
N ILE A 5 5.80 6.53 -5.32
CA ILE A 5 7.11 6.83 -5.88
C ILE A 5 8.07 5.65 -5.64
N GLU A 6 8.12 5.13 -4.41
CA GLU A 6 8.93 3.95 -4.07
C GLU A 6 8.51 2.70 -4.86
N LYS A 7 7.21 2.48 -5.03
CA LYS A 7 6.66 1.37 -5.85
C LYS A 7 7.10 1.46 -7.30
N LEU A 8 6.92 2.61 -7.93
CA LEU A 8 7.32 2.82 -9.32
C LEU A 8 8.83 2.69 -9.50
N ASN A 9 9.61 3.24 -8.57
CA ASN A 9 11.07 3.05 -8.56
C ASN A 9 11.46 1.57 -8.49
N ARG A 10 10.82 0.79 -7.61
CA ARG A 10 11.09 -0.66 -7.50
C ARG A 10 10.66 -1.41 -8.76
N PHE A 11 9.50 -1.10 -9.32
CA PHE A 11 9.00 -1.71 -10.55
C PHE A 11 9.96 -1.46 -11.72
N ILE A 12 10.38 -0.20 -11.92
CA ILE A 12 11.34 0.18 -12.97
C ILE A 12 12.68 -0.52 -12.78
N ALA A 13 13.18 -0.63 -11.54
CA ALA A 13 14.44 -1.30 -11.24
C ALA A 13 14.38 -2.82 -11.49
N THR A 14 13.26 -3.47 -11.17
CA THR A 14 13.09 -4.92 -11.29
C THR A 14 12.68 -5.35 -12.70
N GLN A 15 11.99 -4.49 -13.44
CA GLN A 15 11.42 -4.77 -14.76
C GLN A 15 11.74 -3.64 -15.76
N PRO A 16 13.03 -3.39 -16.07
CA PRO A 16 13.45 -2.23 -16.86
C PRO A 16 12.83 -2.20 -18.26
N ALA A 17 12.55 -3.36 -18.86
CA ALA A 17 11.92 -3.47 -20.17
C ALA A 17 10.51 -2.85 -20.25
N PHE A 18 9.80 -2.74 -19.13
CA PHE A 18 8.46 -2.16 -19.07
C PHE A 18 8.44 -0.67 -18.70
N SER A 19 9.59 -0.08 -18.39
CA SER A 19 9.69 1.31 -17.89
C SER A 19 9.17 2.37 -18.85
N ASP A 20 9.16 2.03 -20.14
CA ASP A 20 8.77 2.92 -21.24
C ASP A 20 7.54 2.38 -22.00
N VAL A 21 6.92 1.32 -21.49
CA VAL A 21 5.68 0.75 -22.06
C VAL A 21 4.47 1.47 -21.46
N PRO A 22 3.56 1.99 -22.29
CA PRO A 22 2.35 2.62 -21.79
C PRO A 22 1.46 1.64 -21.01
N PHE A 23 0.98 2.05 -19.84
CA PHE A 23 0.11 1.22 -18.99
C PHE A 23 -1.27 1.84 -18.73
N GLY A 24 -1.49 3.09 -19.14
CA GLY A 24 -2.74 3.79 -18.92
C GLY A 24 -2.80 5.14 -19.61
N LEU A 25 -3.86 5.90 -19.30
CA LEU A 25 -4.05 7.27 -19.76
C LEU A 25 -4.16 8.20 -18.56
N VAL A 26 -3.48 9.35 -18.63
CA VAL A 26 -3.61 10.48 -17.70
C VAL A 26 -3.84 11.72 -18.55
N GLN A 27 -4.90 12.47 -18.26
CA GLN A 27 -5.33 13.61 -19.09
C GLN A 27 -5.45 13.29 -20.60
N GLY A 28 -5.87 12.06 -20.93
CA GLY A 28 -6.00 11.60 -22.32
C GLY A 28 -4.68 11.25 -23.02
N GLN A 29 -3.54 11.33 -22.33
CA GLN A 29 -2.23 10.95 -22.88
C GLN A 29 -1.75 9.59 -22.33
N PRO A 30 -1.17 8.73 -23.18
CA PRO A 30 -0.51 7.50 -22.73
C PRO A 30 0.60 7.77 -21.72
N ILE A 31 0.50 7.13 -20.56
CA ILE A 31 1.50 7.25 -19.49
C ILE A 31 2.31 5.96 -19.37
N THR A 32 3.62 6.12 -19.19
CA THR A 32 4.60 5.04 -18.94
C THR A 32 5.05 5.07 -17.48
N PRO A 33 5.65 4.01 -16.94
CA PRO A 33 6.14 4.00 -15.55
C PRO A 33 7.10 5.16 -15.24
N ARG A 34 8.07 5.47 -16.13
CA ARG A 34 8.95 6.64 -15.92
C ARG A 34 8.18 7.95 -15.86
N LYS A 35 7.23 8.17 -16.77
CA LYS A 35 6.42 9.40 -16.78
C LYS A 35 5.55 9.50 -15.53
N ALA A 36 4.95 8.39 -15.09
CA ALA A 36 4.18 8.33 -13.86
C ALA A 36 5.03 8.68 -12.64
N LEU A 37 6.25 8.15 -12.56
CA LEU A 37 7.20 8.46 -11.49
C LEU A 37 7.52 9.96 -11.45
N ASP A 38 7.89 10.52 -12.60
CA ASP A 38 8.20 11.94 -12.76
C ASP A 38 7.03 12.85 -12.36
N MET A 39 5.80 12.49 -12.73
CA MET A 39 4.58 13.24 -12.37
C MET A 39 4.32 13.18 -10.87
N LEU A 40 4.45 12.00 -10.26
CA LEU A 40 4.28 11.84 -8.81
C LEU A 40 5.34 12.61 -8.01
N GLN A 41 6.59 12.62 -8.47
CA GLN A 41 7.67 13.39 -7.86
C GLN A 41 7.41 14.90 -7.89
N ARG A 42 6.74 15.39 -8.94
CA ARG A 42 6.32 16.78 -9.10
C ARG A 42 4.98 17.12 -8.44
N GLY A 43 4.28 16.13 -7.90
CA GLY A 43 2.92 16.30 -7.35
C GLY A 43 1.86 16.58 -8.42
N GLU A 44 2.11 16.21 -9.67
CA GLU A 44 1.22 16.45 -10.81
C GLU A 44 0.26 15.26 -11.03
N ALA A 45 -1.02 15.55 -11.26
CA ALA A 45 -2.07 14.57 -11.57
C ALA A 45 -2.07 13.32 -10.67
N VAL A 46 -1.71 13.47 -9.39
CA VAL A 46 -1.46 12.37 -8.45
C VAL A 46 -2.61 11.37 -8.41
N ALA A 47 -3.85 11.87 -8.34
CA ALA A 47 -5.04 11.02 -8.28
C ALA A 47 -5.24 10.19 -9.58
N GLU A 48 -5.02 10.79 -10.74
CA GLU A 48 -5.14 10.12 -12.04
C GLU A 48 -4.04 9.08 -12.25
N VAL A 49 -2.80 9.43 -11.90
CA VAL A 49 -1.66 8.50 -11.95
C VAL A 49 -1.90 7.30 -11.03
N SER A 50 -2.39 7.56 -9.80
CA SER A 50 -2.76 6.51 -8.85
C SER A 50 -3.82 5.57 -9.43
N GLN A 51 -4.86 6.13 -10.04
CA GLN A 51 -5.94 5.35 -10.64
C GLN A 51 -5.47 4.54 -11.85
N ALA A 52 -4.58 5.11 -12.69
CA ALA A 52 -3.97 4.40 -13.81
C ALA A 52 -3.11 3.22 -13.32
N MET A 53 -2.32 3.42 -12.26
CA MET A 53 -1.51 2.36 -11.65
C MET A 53 -2.38 1.22 -11.11
N ALA A 54 -3.47 1.55 -10.40
CA ALA A 54 -4.42 0.57 -9.88
C ALA A 54 -5.08 -0.26 -11.01
N LYS A 55 -5.54 0.40 -12.09
CA LYS A 55 -6.12 -0.30 -13.25
C LYS A 55 -5.13 -1.21 -13.97
N ALA A 56 -3.85 -0.83 -14.00
CA ALA A 56 -2.80 -1.63 -14.63
C ALA A 56 -2.27 -2.76 -13.74
N GLY A 57 -2.75 -2.90 -12.49
CA GLY A 57 -2.19 -3.85 -11.53
C GLY A 57 -0.74 -3.51 -11.11
N LEU A 58 -0.31 -2.27 -11.36
CA LEU A 58 0.97 -1.73 -10.91
C LEU A 58 0.87 -1.12 -9.50
N ASP A 59 -0.34 -1.01 -8.98
CA ASP A 59 -0.59 -0.96 -7.56
C ASP A 59 -0.75 -2.41 -7.07
N PRO A 60 0.02 -2.91 -6.08
CA PRO A 60 -0.36 -4.16 -5.44
C PRO A 60 -1.82 -4.03 -4.99
N PRO A 61 -2.62 -5.11 -5.12
CA PRO A 61 -3.95 -5.12 -4.54
C PRO A 61 -3.80 -4.59 -3.12
N GLU A 62 -4.61 -3.59 -2.74
CA GLU A 62 -4.52 -3.04 -1.40
C GLU A 62 -4.42 -4.21 -0.43
N ASP A 63 -3.32 -4.27 0.34
CA ASP A 63 -2.93 -5.48 1.07
C ASP A 63 -3.92 -5.83 2.20
N TRP A 64 -5.15 -5.31 2.16
CA TRP A 64 -6.27 -5.61 3.05
C TRP A 64 -6.40 -7.09 3.33
N GLU A 65 -6.31 -7.94 2.30
CA GLU A 65 -6.40 -9.40 2.50
C GLU A 65 -5.19 -9.93 3.28
N LEU A 66 -3.99 -9.41 3.02
CA LEU A 66 -2.76 -9.84 3.69
C LEU A 66 -2.66 -9.30 5.12
N VAL A 67 -3.03 -8.03 5.34
CA VAL A 67 -3.09 -7.45 6.69
C VAL A 67 -4.22 -8.10 7.48
N GLU A 68 -5.38 -8.37 6.88
CA GLU A 68 -6.44 -9.11 7.56
C GLU A 68 -5.97 -10.52 7.94
N ALA A 69 -5.32 -11.25 7.04
CA ALA A 69 -4.76 -12.58 7.34
C ALA A 69 -3.72 -12.52 8.48
N TYR A 70 -2.84 -11.53 8.46
CA TYR A 70 -1.85 -11.30 9.52
C TYR A 70 -2.51 -11.05 10.88
N TYR A 71 -3.51 -10.16 10.94
CA TYR A 71 -4.21 -9.87 12.20
C TYR A 71 -5.09 -11.04 12.68
N ARG A 72 -5.70 -11.81 11.77
CA ARG A 72 -6.39 -13.07 12.13
C ARG A 72 -5.43 -14.07 12.77
N MET A 73 -4.21 -14.20 12.25
CA MET A 73 -3.20 -15.09 12.82
C MET A 73 -2.80 -14.63 14.23
N LEU A 74 -2.61 -13.33 14.45
CA LEU A 74 -2.30 -12.78 15.78
C LEU A 74 -3.44 -12.99 16.78
N ALA A 75 -4.69 -12.81 16.35
CA ALA A 75 -5.86 -13.05 17.19
C ALA A 75 -6.03 -14.54 17.58
N ALA A 76 -5.49 -15.45 16.77
CA ALA A 76 -5.53 -16.90 17.01
C ALA A 76 -4.39 -17.42 17.89
N LEU A 77 -3.41 -16.58 18.27
CA LEU A 77 -2.32 -16.99 19.15
C LEU A 77 -2.84 -17.32 20.57
N PRO A 78 -2.24 -18.30 21.27
CA PRO A 78 -2.56 -18.58 22.66
C PRO A 78 -2.15 -17.41 23.56
N GLU A 79 -2.88 -17.22 24.66
CA GLU A 79 -2.64 -16.13 25.61
C GLU A 79 -1.25 -16.20 26.27
N PRO A 80 -0.63 -15.06 26.62
CA PRO A 80 -1.19 -13.70 26.50
C PRO A 80 -1.07 -13.14 25.08
N LYS A 81 -2.19 -12.63 24.53
CA LYS A 81 -2.19 -11.97 23.22
C LYS A 81 -1.41 -10.66 23.27
N PRO A 82 -0.67 -10.30 22.20
CA PRO A 82 -0.09 -8.98 22.09
C PRO A 82 -1.20 -7.93 22.04
N LYS A 83 -0.96 -6.76 22.64
CA LYS A 83 -1.83 -5.59 22.49
C LYS A 83 -1.26 -4.64 21.45
N ILE A 84 -2.12 -3.96 20.71
CA ILE A 84 -1.70 -2.99 19.70
C ILE A 84 -1.94 -1.59 20.21
N TYR A 85 -0.89 -0.77 20.09
CA TYR A 85 -0.95 0.67 20.37
C TYR A 85 -0.96 1.40 19.03
N VAL A 86 -2.12 1.93 18.65
CA VAL A 86 -2.25 2.87 17.53
C VAL A 86 -2.48 4.25 18.13
N ILE A 87 -1.60 5.21 17.82
CA ILE A 87 -1.59 6.62 18.29
C ILE A 87 -2.62 6.93 19.38
N GLY A 88 -2.25 6.66 20.64
CA GLY A 88 -3.03 7.05 21.82
C GLY A 88 -4.16 6.10 22.23
N THR A 89 -4.45 5.05 21.47
CA THR A 89 -5.49 4.06 21.76
C THR A 89 -4.90 2.67 21.89
N GLU A 90 -5.18 2.02 23.02
CA GLU A 90 -4.93 0.59 23.22
C GLU A 90 -6.12 -0.19 22.67
N MET A 91 -5.88 -1.10 21.72
CA MET A 91 -6.93 -1.92 21.12
C MET A 91 -6.54 -3.40 21.10
N THR A 92 -7.57 -4.27 21.14
CA THR A 92 -7.38 -5.71 21.00
C THR A 92 -7.12 -6.10 19.55
N MET A 93 -6.64 -7.33 19.33
CA MET A 93 -6.45 -7.86 17.97
C MET A 93 -7.79 -7.97 17.22
N GLU A 94 -8.85 -8.28 17.96
CA GLU A 94 -10.23 -8.35 17.48
C GLU A 94 -10.75 -6.98 17.02
N ASP A 95 -10.48 -5.92 17.79
CA ASP A 95 -10.85 -4.55 17.43
C ASP A 95 -10.09 -4.08 16.18
N ALA A 96 -8.79 -4.35 16.12
CA ALA A 96 -7.98 -4.02 14.96
C ALA A 96 -8.47 -4.73 13.69
N LEU A 97 -8.91 -6.00 13.81
CA LEU A 97 -9.51 -6.74 12.70
C LEU A 97 -10.79 -6.06 12.19
N LEU A 98 -11.64 -5.57 13.11
CA LEU A 98 -12.88 -4.89 12.75
C LEU A 98 -12.60 -3.62 11.93
N HIS A 99 -11.62 -2.82 12.33
CA HIS A 99 -11.18 -1.63 11.61
C HIS A 99 -10.62 -1.96 10.21
N ILE A 100 -9.80 -3.01 10.10
CA ILE A 100 -9.28 -3.53 8.82
C ILE A 100 -10.43 -3.94 7.89
N GLN A 101 -11.44 -4.66 8.40
CA GLN A 101 -12.60 -5.10 7.61
C GLN A 101 -13.49 -3.92 7.16
N ARG A 102 -13.64 -2.92 8.03
CA ARG A 102 -14.39 -1.69 7.73
C ARG A 102 -13.63 -0.74 6.80
N LYS A 103 -12.31 -0.92 6.65
CA LYS A 103 -11.42 -0.05 5.86
C LYS A 103 -11.54 1.43 6.27
N ASP A 104 -11.73 1.66 7.56
CA ASP A 104 -11.87 3.00 8.14
C ASP A 104 -10.52 3.67 8.39
N ALA A 105 -10.51 4.84 9.04
CA ALA A 105 -9.31 5.63 9.26
C ALA A 105 -8.27 4.86 10.10
N GLU A 106 -8.73 4.17 11.15
CA GLU A 106 -7.90 3.30 11.98
C GLU A 106 -7.39 2.10 11.18
N GLY A 107 -8.23 1.47 10.34
CA GLY A 107 -7.84 0.39 9.44
C GLY A 107 -6.73 0.81 8.47
N GLN A 108 -6.78 2.04 7.96
CA GLN A 108 -5.74 2.61 7.10
C GLN A 108 -4.41 2.78 7.86
N ASP A 109 -4.45 3.18 9.13
CA ASP A 109 -3.25 3.33 9.95
C ASP A 109 -2.64 1.97 10.35
N LEU A 110 -3.48 0.95 10.59
CA LEU A 110 -3.04 -0.43 10.79
C LEU A 110 -2.38 -1.00 9.53
N LEU A 111 -2.96 -0.74 8.34
CA LEU A 111 -2.37 -1.14 7.06
C LEU A 111 -1.00 -0.46 6.82
N LYS A 112 -0.87 0.84 7.13
CA LYS A 112 0.43 1.54 7.07
C LYS A 112 1.45 0.92 8.02
N SER A 113 1.03 0.61 9.24
CA SER A 113 1.90 -0.01 10.26
C SER A 113 2.40 -1.39 9.80
N TYR A 114 1.50 -2.23 9.27
CA TYR A 114 1.85 -3.52 8.68
C TYR A 114 2.87 -3.38 7.53
N ARG A 115 2.68 -2.41 6.63
CA ARG A 115 3.63 -2.13 5.56
C ARG A 115 5.00 -1.68 6.08
N GLY A 116 5.03 -0.86 7.11
CA GLY A 116 6.27 -0.47 7.79
C GLY A 116 7.03 -1.68 8.33
N LEU A 117 6.32 -2.61 8.99
CA LEU A 117 6.89 -3.86 9.48
C LEU A 117 7.51 -4.70 8.35
N LEU A 118 6.79 -4.89 7.24
CA LEU A 118 7.30 -5.64 6.09
C LEU A 118 8.59 -5.05 5.51
N VAL A 119 8.74 -3.72 5.52
CA VAL A 119 9.96 -3.05 5.07
C VAL A 119 11.13 -3.31 6.02
N GLU A 120 10.90 -3.23 7.34
CA GLU A 120 11.95 -3.51 8.33
C GLU A 120 12.38 -4.98 8.33
N MET A 121 11.46 -5.91 8.10
CA MET A 121 11.78 -7.35 7.98
C MET A 121 12.56 -7.71 6.70
N ALA A 122 12.51 -6.86 5.68
CA ALA A 122 13.20 -7.07 4.41
C ALA A 122 14.60 -6.41 4.34
N ARG A 123 15.02 -5.73 5.41
CA ARG A 123 16.38 -5.19 5.60
C ARG A 123 17.30 -6.24 6.20
#